data_AF-N1PLH6-F1
#
_entry.id   AF-N1PLH6-F1
#
_cell.length_a   1.000
_cell.length_b   1.000
_cell.length_c   1.000
_cell.angle_alpha   90.00
_cell.angle_beta   90.00
_cell.angle_gamma   90.00
#
_symmetry.space_group_name_H-M   'P 1'
#
loop_
_entity.id
_entity.type
_entity.pdbx_description
1 polymer ?
#
loop_
_entity_poly.entity_id
_entity_poly.type
_entity_poly.pdbx_seq_one_letter_code
_entity_poly.pdbx_strand_id
1 'polypeptide(L)'
;MSLNISIHDLAEAEAAEPRTEIVQQIAADIERLSVYSLEVVNLRDWEYQTALGAELKEHLGPDHRVIIVSAHRQSITGAEMVAAFKARIKEFPDYHITALDVTSNVDLKTSSASVWMHLNIHMTPDTMVTGFNEFQWKLEGEKWMCVHVTSMRGQSADQVIYPRGREHRRDSADSTGSKTSLSTIGSSSISQTNTSMGSGG
;
A
#
# COMPACT_ATOMS: atom_id res chain seq x y z
N MET A 1 -4.08 17.65 -24.39
CA MET A 1 -3.40 18.83 -24.98
C MET A 1 -2.15 19.05 -24.15
N SER A 2 -0.98 18.69 -24.69
CA SER A 2 0.30 18.79 -23.97
C SER A 2 0.97 20.11 -24.35
N LEU A 3 1.32 20.93 -23.36
CA LEU A 3 2.03 22.19 -23.57
C LEU A 3 3.54 21.96 -23.44
N ASN A 4 4.26 22.10 -24.56
CA ASN A 4 5.71 22.28 -24.58
C ASN A 4 6.04 23.68 -24.06
N ILE A 5 6.53 23.80 -22.82
CA ILE A 5 7.09 25.04 -22.29
C ILE A 5 8.60 24.84 -22.16
N SER A 6 9.36 25.58 -22.97
CA SER A 6 10.83 25.58 -22.95
C SER A 6 11.35 26.33 -21.71
N ILE A 7 12.22 25.68 -20.94
CA ILE A 7 12.70 26.11 -19.60
C ILE A 7 13.68 27.31 -19.66
N HIS A 8 14.05 27.79 -20.85
CA HIS A 8 15.14 28.74 -21.01
C HIS A 8 14.84 30.22 -20.69
N ASP A 9 13.59 30.62 -20.40
CA ASP A 9 13.21 32.02 -20.12
C ASP A 9 13.06 32.38 -18.63
N LEU A 10 13.51 31.53 -17.69
CA LEU A 10 13.25 31.71 -16.25
C LEU A 10 14.29 32.52 -15.46
N ALA A 11 15.16 33.27 -16.13
CA ALA A 11 16.24 34.02 -15.50
C ALA A 11 16.13 35.52 -15.77
N GLU A 12 15.15 36.20 -15.15
CA GLU A 12 15.32 37.49 -14.49
C GLU A 12 14.00 37.95 -13.84
N ALA A 13 14.12 38.67 -12.73
CA ALA A 13 13.12 38.81 -11.68
C ALA A 13 11.90 39.68 -12.03
N GLU A 14 10.67 39.20 -11.73
CA GLU A 14 9.59 39.96 -11.02
C GLU A 14 8.28 39.17 -10.76
N ALA A 15 8.28 37.84 -10.53
CA ALA A 15 7.01 37.11 -10.49
C ALA A 15 6.96 35.95 -9.48
N ALA A 16 6.53 36.23 -8.25
CA ALA A 16 6.26 35.21 -7.23
C ALA A 16 5.01 34.35 -7.56
N GLU A 17 4.02 34.93 -8.25
CA GLU A 17 2.75 34.27 -8.56
C GLU A 17 2.84 33.18 -9.64
N PRO A 18 3.44 33.41 -10.84
CA PRO A 18 3.48 32.36 -11.88
C PRO A 18 4.36 31.17 -11.48
N ARG A 19 5.35 31.36 -10.61
CA ARG A 19 6.12 30.23 -10.04
C ARG A 19 5.26 29.40 -9.09
N THR A 20 4.32 30.01 -8.38
CA THR A 20 3.44 29.33 -7.45
C THR A 20 2.42 28.46 -8.19
N GLU A 21 1.83 28.95 -9.28
CA GLU A 21 0.89 28.20 -10.11
C GLU A 21 1.55 26.97 -10.77
N ILE A 22 2.75 27.13 -11.33
CA ILE A 22 3.52 26.00 -11.91
C ILE A 22 3.82 24.94 -10.84
N VAL A 23 4.26 25.37 -9.65
CA VAL A 23 4.54 24.45 -8.54
C VAL A 23 3.28 23.70 -8.10
N GLN A 24 2.14 24.39 -8.00
CA GLN A 24 0.86 23.77 -7.65
C GLN A 24 0.40 22.75 -8.70
N GLN A 25 0.59 23.06 -9.99
CA GLN A 25 0.26 22.12 -11.06
C GLN A 25 1.15 20.87 -11.00
N ILE A 26 2.46 21.04 -10.84
CA ILE A 26 3.40 19.92 -10.69
C ILE A 26 3.03 19.08 -9.47
N ALA A 27 2.76 19.72 -8.33
CA ALA A 27 2.32 19.07 -7.11
C ALA A 27 1.07 18.21 -7.35
N ALA A 28 0.02 18.79 -7.95
CA ALA A 28 -1.21 18.06 -8.26
C ALA A 28 -0.95 16.85 -9.17
N ASP A 29 -0.09 16.99 -10.17
CA ASP A 29 0.24 15.89 -11.09
C ASP A 29 1.00 14.76 -10.40
N ILE A 30 2.05 15.06 -9.61
CA ILE A 30 2.82 14.02 -8.91
C ILE A 30 2.02 13.37 -7.77
N GLU A 31 1.12 14.11 -7.12
CA GLU A 31 0.20 13.56 -6.11
C GLU A 31 -0.76 12.57 -6.76
N ARG A 32 -1.38 12.95 -7.88
CA ARG A 32 -2.26 12.07 -8.67
C ARG A 32 -1.54 10.81 -9.12
N LEU A 33 -0.33 10.94 -9.69
CA LEU A 33 0.47 9.79 -10.11
C LEU A 33 0.89 8.90 -8.93
N SER A 34 1.17 9.49 -7.76
CA SER A 34 1.49 8.72 -6.55
C SER A 34 0.28 7.90 -6.09
N VAL A 35 -0.94 8.43 -6.18
CA VAL A 35 -2.18 7.69 -5.90
C VAL A 35 -2.40 6.56 -6.90
N TYR A 36 -2.11 6.75 -8.19
CA TYR A 36 -2.22 5.68 -9.19
C TYR A 36 -1.40 4.44 -8.84
N SER A 37 -0.27 4.58 -8.14
CA SER A 37 0.50 3.43 -7.68
C SER A 37 -0.31 2.49 -6.76
N LEU A 38 -1.22 3.04 -5.95
CA LEU A 38 -2.13 2.27 -5.10
C LEU A 38 -3.28 1.68 -5.91
N GLU A 39 -3.83 2.46 -6.85
CA GLU A 39 -4.93 2.03 -7.70
C GLU A 39 -4.53 0.86 -8.60
N VAL A 40 -3.33 0.87 -9.17
CA VAL A 40 -2.78 -0.25 -9.94
C VAL A 40 -2.75 -1.54 -9.12
N VAL A 41 -2.35 -1.45 -7.84
CA VAL A 41 -2.37 -2.60 -6.91
C VAL A 41 -3.80 -3.07 -6.66
N ASN A 42 -4.72 -2.15 -6.36
CA ASN A 42 -6.13 -2.46 -6.10
C ASN A 42 -6.84 -3.07 -7.31
N LEU A 43 -6.55 -2.58 -8.51
CA LEU A 43 -7.07 -3.09 -9.79
C LEU A 43 -6.38 -4.39 -10.23
N ARG A 44 -5.28 -4.77 -9.55
CA ARG A 44 -4.44 -5.92 -9.89
C ARG A 44 -3.82 -5.79 -11.29
N ASP A 45 -3.52 -4.55 -11.70
CA ASP A 45 -2.98 -4.22 -13.02
C ASP A 45 -1.45 -4.38 -13.07
N TRP A 46 -0.98 -5.60 -12.90
CA TRP A 46 0.44 -5.91 -12.76
C TRP A 46 1.30 -5.58 -14.00
N GLU A 47 0.65 -5.49 -15.16
CA GLU A 47 1.29 -5.26 -16.44
C GLU A 47 1.05 -3.83 -16.96
N TYR A 48 0.39 -2.97 -16.17
CA TYR A 48 0.09 -1.58 -16.50
C TYR A 48 -0.73 -1.42 -17.80
N GLN A 49 -1.78 -2.22 -17.96
CA GLN A 49 -2.63 -2.25 -19.15
C GLN A 49 -3.80 -1.27 -19.08
N THR A 50 -4.18 -0.80 -17.89
CA THR A 50 -5.19 0.24 -17.73
C THR A 50 -4.64 1.59 -18.16
N ALA A 51 -5.52 2.57 -18.46
CA ALA A 51 -5.08 3.91 -18.85
C ALA A 51 -4.21 4.57 -17.77
N LEU A 52 -4.61 4.49 -16.50
CA LEU A 52 -3.83 5.01 -15.37
C LEU A 52 -2.54 4.22 -15.14
N GLY A 53 -2.57 2.90 -15.35
CA GLY A 53 -1.38 2.06 -15.25
C GLY A 53 -0.35 2.42 -16.31
N ALA A 54 -0.79 2.55 -17.56
CA ALA A 54 0.06 2.97 -18.66
C ALA A 54 0.68 4.35 -18.41
N GLU A 55 -0.13 5.32 -17.95
CA GLU A 55 0.37 6.66 -17.58
C GLU A 55 1.40 6.57 -16.44
N LEU A 56 1.09 5.89 -15.34
CA LEU A 56 2.04 5.72 -14.23
C LEU A 56 3.35 5.10 -14.70
N LYS A 57 3.29 4.07 -15.55
CA LYS A 57 4.47 3.36 -16.06
C LYS A 57 5.43 4.29 -16.81
N GLU A 58 4.92 5.30 -17.52
CA GLU A 58 5.78 6.28 -18.19
C GLU A 58 6.56 7.18 -17.23
N HIS A 59 6.15 7.21 -15.96
CA HIS A 59 6.74 8.02 -14.89
C HIS A 59 7.53 7.18 -13.88
N LEU A 60 7.65 5.87 -14.08
CA LEU A 60 8.54 5.03 -13.27
C LEU A 60 9.95 5.08 -13.88
N GLY A 61 10.94 5.53 -13.09
CA GLY A 61 12.32 5.55 -13.54
C GLY A 61 12.81 4.14 -13.94
N PRO A 62 13.75 4.01 -14.89
CA PRO A 62 14.29 2.71 -15.31
C PRO A 62 14.91 1.92 -14.13
N ASP A 63 15.41 2.64 -13.12
CA ASP A 63 15.97 2.11 -11.88
C ASP A 63 15.02 2.26 -10.68
N HIS A 64 13.71 2.36 -10.90
CA HIS A 64 12.72 2.55 -9.82
C HIS A 64 12.89 1.49 -8.72
N ARG A 65 13.18 1.96 -7.51
CA ARG A 65 13.33 1.10 -6.33
C ARG A 65 12.27 1.41 -5.29
N VAL A 66 11.85 0.37 -4.60
CA VAL A 66 10.93 0.45 -3.49
C VAL A 66 11.71 0.03 -2.26
N ILE A 67 11.84 0.92 -1.28
CA ILE A 67 12.34 0.56 0.03
C ILE A 67 11.14 0.31 0.93
N ILE A 68 10.97 -0.96 1.30
CA ILE A 68 10.01 -1.34 2.32
C ILE A 68 10.74 -1.23 3.66
N VAL A 69 10.40 -0.19 4.42
CA VAL A 69 10.89 0.01 5.79
C VAL A 69 10.06 -0.88 6.71
N SER A 70 10.40 -2.17 6.68
CA SER A 70 10.08 -3.12 7.74
C SER A 70 11.29 -3.29 8.66
N ALA A 71 11.21 -4.22 9.63
CA ALA A 71 12.27 -4.53 10.60
C ALA A 71 13.67 -4.77 9.97
N HIS A 72 13.77 -5.04 8.66
CA HIS A 72 15.03 -5.33 7.98
C HIS A 72 15.39 -4.39 6.81
N ARG A 73 14.68 -3.25 6.62
CA ARG A 73 14.89 -2.27 5.52
C ARG A 73 15.38 -2.93 4.22
N GLN A 74 14.45 -3.55 3.49
CA GLN A 74 14.78 -4.20 2.22
C GLN A 74 14.47 -3.25 1.07
N SER A 75 15.48 -3.00 0.22
CA SER A 75 15.27 -2.40 -1.10
C SER A 75 14.92 -3.51 -2.07
N ILE A 76 13.78 -3.37 -2.74
CA ILE A 76 13.31 -4.29 -3.76
C ILE A 76 13.08 -3.55 -5.07
N THR A 77 13.22 -4.27 -6.17
CA THR A 77 12.89 -3.82 -7.52
C THR A 77 11.37 -3.73 -7.70
N GLY A 78 10.91 -3.02 -8.74
CA GLY A 78 9.50 -3.01 -9.11
C GLY A 78 8.93 -4.41 -9.39
N ALA A 79 9.71 -5.30 -10.02
CA ALA A 79 9.28 -6.67 -10.27
C ALA A 79 9.08 -7.48 -8.97
N GLU A 80 9.99 -7.33 -8.01
CA GLU A 80 9.87 -7.94 -6.68
C GLU A 80 8.70 -7.37 -5.89
N MET A 81 8.43 -6.06 -6.01
CA MET A 81 7.26 -5.42 -5.42
C MET A 81 5.96 -6.02 -5.99
N VAL A 82 5.85 -6.15 -7.32
CA VAL A 82 4.70 -6.80 -7.97
C VAL A 82 4.54 -8.25 -7.48
N ALA A 83 5.63 -9.02 -7.38
CA ALA A 83 5.58 -10.38 -6.85
C ALA A 83 5.10 -10.42 -5.39
N ALA A 84 5.56 -9.48 -4.55
CA ALA A 84 5.14 -9.36 -3.16
C ALA A 84 3.65 -9.02 -3.03
N PHE A 85 3.12 -8.10 -3.85
CA PHE A 85 1.69 -7.79 -3.86
C PHE A 85 0.85 -8.95 -4.40
N LYS A 86 1.29 -9.64 -5.45
CA LYS A 86 0.63 -10.87 -5.94
C LYS A 86 0.53 -11.93 -4.85
N ALA A 87 1.61 -12.18 -4.11
CA ALA A 87 1.61 -13.11 -2.99
C ALA A 87 0.68 -12.65 -1.86
N ARG A 88 0.73 -11.35 -1.52
CA ARG A 88 -0.13 -10.75 -0.49
C ARG A 88 -1.62 -10.88 -0.83
N ILE A 89 -2.01 -10.57 -2.06
CA ILE A 89 -3.41 -10.64 -2.51
C ILE A 89 -3.88 -12.11 -2.62
N LYS A 90 -2.99 -13.05 -2.91
CA LYS A 90 -3.32 -14.48 -2.86
C LYS A 90 -3.64 -14.93 -1.43
N GLU A 91 -2.92 -14.42 -0.43
CA GLU A 91 -3.17 -14.68 0.99
C GLU A 91 -4.41 -13.92 1.51
N PHE A 92 -4.60 -12.70 1.01
CA PHE A 92 -5.66 -11.77 1.42
C PHE A 92 -6.43 -11.26 0.19
N PRO A 93 -7.44 -11.99 -0.31
CA PRO A 93 -8.14 -11.62 -1.55
C PRO A 93 -8.84 -10.25 -1.51
N ASP A 94 -9.24 -9.83 -0.32
CA ASP A 94 -9.88 -8.53 -0.03
C ASP A 94 -8.86 -7.41 0.23
N TYR A 95 -7.58 -7.64 -0.04
CA TYR A 95 -6.54 -6.65 0.14
C TYR A 95 -6.84 -5.39 -0.66
N HIS A 96 -6.89 -4.25 0.02
CA HIS A 96 -7.21 -2.95 -0.57
C HIS A 96 -6.46 -1.83 0.16
N ILE A 97 -5.97 -0.85 -0.59
CA ILE A 97 -5.27 0.32 -0.05
C ILE A 97 -6.04 1.58 -0.39
N THR A 98 -6.24 2.46 0.59
CA THR A 98 -6.88 3.75 0.41
C THR A 98 -5.96 4.84 0.92
N ALA A 99 -5.71 5.87 0.11
CA ALA A 99 -5.06 7.09 0.57
C ALA A 99 -6.07 7.95 1.35
N LEU A 100 -5.69 8.34 2.57
CA LEU A 100 -6.47 9.22 3.44
C LEU A 100 -6.09 10.67 3.27
N ASP A 101 -4.79 10.91 3.16
CA ASP A 101 -4.20 12.24 3.01
C ASP A 101 -3.00 12.14 2.07
N VAL A 102 -2.84 13.16 1.24
CA VAL A 102 -1.77 13.27 0.25
C VAL A 102 -1.23 14.70 0.32
N THR A 103 0.06 14.83 0.54
CA THR A 103 0.74 16.13 0.58
C THR A 103 2.05 16.04 -0.19
N SER A 104 2.47 17.15 -0.78
CA SER A 104 3.71 17.20 -1.54
C SER A 104 4.54 18.45 -1.27
N ASN A 105 5.81 18.36 -1.64
CA ASN A 105 6.73 19.48 -1.70
C ASN A 105 7.53 19.38 -3.00
N VAL A 106 7.55 20.46 -3.77
CA VAL A 106 8.26 20.55 -5.06
C VAL A 106 9.37 21.59 -4.93
N ASP A 107 10.60 21.18 -5.19
CA ASP A 107 11.76 22.07 -5.25
C ASP A 107 12.28 22.12 -6.70
N LEU A 108 11.95 23.22 -7.39
CA LEU A 108 12.41 23.46 -8.75
C LEU A 108 13.92 23.76 -8.83
N LYS A 109 14.56 24.22 -7.75
CA LYS A 109 16.01 24.49 -7.75
C LYS A 109 16.81 23.21 -7.80
N THR A 110 16.36 22.20 -7.07
CA THR A 110 16.99 20.87 -7.04
C THR A 110 16.34 19.90 -8.03
N SER A 111 15.28 20.32 -8.73
CA SER A 111 14.55 19.48 -9.68
C SER A 111 14.07 18.18 -9.02
N SER A 112 13.60 18.29 -7.77
CA SER A 112 13.16 17.17 -6.94
C SER A 112 11.84 17.48 -6.26
N ALA A 113 11.06 16.45 -5.99
CA ALA A 113 9.84 16.57 -5.21
C ALA A 113 9.65 15.35 -4.31
N SER A 114 8.89 15.53 -3.25
CA SER A 114 8.45 14.46 -2.35
C SER A 114 6.94 14.49 -2.24
N VAL A 115 6.31 13.32 -2.24
CA VAL A 115 4.89 13.13 -1.93
C VAL A 115 4.78 12.22 -0.73
N TRP A 116 4.04 12.63 0.28
CA TRP A 116 3.76 11.86 1.47
C TRP A 116 2.28 11.46 1.48
N MET A 117 2.02 10.18 1.76
CA MET A 117 0.66 9.64 1.82
C MET A 117 0.42 8.93 3.13
N HIS A 118 -0.68 9.27 3.79
CA HIS A 118 -1.24 8.49 4.89
C HIS A 118 -2.27 7.50 4.32
N LEU A 119 -2.18 6.23 4.70
CA LEU A 119 -2.91 5.14 4.09
C LEU A 119 -3.70 4.33 5.11
N ASN A 120 -4.85 3.83 4.67
CA ASN A 120 -5.49 2.64 5.26
C ASN A 120 -5.24 1.43 4.35
N ILE A 121 -4.81 0.33 4.95
CA ILE A 121 -4.57 -0.94 4.27
C ILE A 121 -5.49 -1.98 4.88
N HIS A 122 -6.51 -2.38 4.13
CA HIS A 122 -7.41 -3.47 4.48
C HIS A 122 -6.75 -4.77 4.05
N MET A 123 -6.57 -5.72 4.97
CA MET A 123 -6.09 -7.07 4.67
C MET A 123 -7.24 -8.08 4.64
N THR A 124 -8.26 -7.85 5.46
CA THR A 124 -9.52 -8.59 5.46
C THR A 124 -10.66 -7.59 5.68
N PRO A 125 -11.92 -7.99 5.52
CA PRO A 125 -13.05 -7.12 5.84
C PRO A 125 -13.02 -6.59 7.28
N ASP A 126 -12.42 -7.36 8.19
CA ASP A 126 -12.40 -7.09 9.63
C ASP A 126 -11.04 -6.57 10.13
N THR A 127 -10.02 -6.44 9.26
CA THR A 127 -8.65 -6.07 9.64
C THR A 127 -8.11 -4.95 8.76
N MET A 128 -7.79 -3.82 9.41
CA MET A 128 -7.18 -2.65 8.80
C MET A 128 -5.91 -2.28 9.55
N VAL A 129 -4.88 -1.86 8.82
CA VAL A 129 -3.68 -1.23 9.38
C VAL A 129 -3.43 0.11 8.72
N THR A 130 -2.85 1.04 9.46
CA THR A 130 -2.40 2.31 8.89
C THR A 130 -1.02 2.15 8.27
N GLY A 131 -0.77 2.89 7.20
CA GLY A 131 0.50 2.93 6.50
C GLY A 131 0.89 4.35 6.17
N PHE A 132 2.17 4.54 5.89
CA PHE A 132 2.69 5.80 5.37
C PHE A 132 3.62 5.51 4.22
N ASN A 133 3.42 6.21 3.11
CA ASN A 133 4.35 6.17 1.99
C ASN A 133 5.00 7.54 1.78
N GLU A 134 6.27 7.53 1.40
CA GLU A 134 6.98 8.66 0.82
C GLU A 134 7.39 8.28 -0.61
N PHE A 135 7.01 9.07 -1.59
CA PHE A 135 7.45 8.97 -2.97
C PHE A 135 8.44 10.09 -3.23
N GLN A 136 9.59 9.74 -3.79
CA GLN A 136 10.60 10.71 -4.22
C GLN A 136 10.58 10.77 -5.74
N TRP A 137 10.50 12.00 -6.22
CA TRP A 137 10.35 12.36 -7.61
C TRP A 137 11.52 13.23 -8.05
N LYS A 138 11.96 13.06 -9.29
CA LYS A 138 13.04 13.84 -9.89
C LYS A 138 12.66 14.23 -11.31
N LEU A 139 12.93 15.47 -11.70
CA LEU A 139 12.76 15.89 -13.08
C LEU A 139 13.93 15.36 -13.91
N GLU A 140 13.62 14.54 -14.91
CA GLU A 140 14.58 14.00 -15.88
C GLU A 140 14.16 14.44 -17.29
N GLY A 141 14.93 15.35 -17.88
CA GLY A 141 14.52 16.05 -19.10
C GLY A 141 13.29 16.92 -18.83
N GLU A 142 12.17 16.60 -19.47
CA GLU A 142 10.90 17.32 -19.33
C GLU A 142 9.86 16.55 -18.50
N LYS A 143 10.23 15.40 -17.91
CA LYS A 143 9.30 14.52 -17.22
C LYS A 143 9.73 14.26 -15.77
N TRP A 144 8.76 14.32 -14.85
CA TRP A 144 8.94 13.92 -13.46
C TRP A 144 8.92 12.40 -13.34
N MET A 145 10.02 11.82 -12.88
CA MET A 145 10.20 10.38 -12.71
C MET A 145 10.17 10.03 -11.22
N CYS A 146 9.36 9.04 -10.84
CA CYS A 146 9.38 8.47 -9.51
C CYS A 146 10.61 7.56 -9.39
N VAL A 147 11.59 8.00 -8.59
CA VAL A 147 12.86 7.29 -8.42
C VAL A 147 12.82 6.32 -7.26
N HIS A 148 12.04 6.63 -6.23
CA HIS A 148 12.08 5.90 -4.99
C HIS A 148 10.75 5.96 -4.23
N VAL A 149 10.34 4.84 -3.64
CA VAL A 149 9.18 4.77 -2.75
C VAL A 149 9.59 4.14 -1.42
N THR A 150 9.43 4.88 -0.34
CA THR A 150 9.57 4.38 1.03
C THR A 150 8.20 4.03 1.56
N SER A 151 7.98 2.79 2.00
CA SER A 151 6.74 2.39 2.67
C SER A 151 6.99 1.96 4.11
N MET A 152 6.24 2.55 5.03
CA MET A 152 6.25 2.27 6.46
C MET A 152 4.88 1.77 6.89
N ARG A 153 4.85 0.68 7.67
CA ARG A 153 3.63 0.27 8.38
C ARG A 153 3.56 1.01 9.70
N GLY A 154 2.41 1.60 10.00
CA GLY A 154 2.13 2.11 11.33
C GLY A 154 2.21 0.98 12.34
N GLN A 155 2.84 1.24 13.49
CA GLN A 155 2.67 0.38 14.65
C GLN A 155 1.27 0.65 15.19
N SER A 156 0.32 -0.22 14.88
CA SER A 156 -1.00 -0.12 15.48
C SER A 156 -0.90 -0.56 16.94
N ALA A 157 -1.14 0.36 17.89
CA ALA A 157 -1.49 -0.01 19.27
C ALA A 157 -2.80 -0.82 19.30
N ASP A 158 -3.65 -0.62 18.29
CA ASP A 158 -4.90 -1.35 18.09
C ASP A 158 -4.92 -1.93 16.67
N GLN A 159 -4.65 -3.23 16.52
CA GLN A 159 -5.33 -3.95 15.44
C GLN A 159 -6.82 -3.77 15.70
N VAL A 160 -7.45 -2.83 15.00
CA VAL A 160 -8.90 -2.65 15.09
C VAL A 160 -9.52 -3.85 14.38
N ILE A 161 -9.71 -4.93 15.15
CA ILE A 161 -10.55 -6.04 14.75
C ILE A 161 -11.97 -5.49 14.80
N TYR A 162 -12.54 -5.17 13.64
CA TYR A 162 -13.96 -4.84 13.59
C TYR A 162 -14.72 -6.12 13.98
N PRO A 163 -15.51 -6.11 15.06
CA PRO A 163 -16.34 -7.26 15.36
C PRO A 163 -17.34 -7.40 14.21
N ARG A 164 -17.29 -8.53 13.50
CA ARG A 164 -18.36 -8.92 12.57
C ARG A 164 -19.68 -8.63 13.24
N GLY A 165 -20.47 -7.76 12.62
CA GLY A 165 -21.79 -7.41 13.12
C GLY A 165 -22.51 -8.68 13.53
N ARG A 166 -22.91 -8.75 14.80
CA ARG A 166 -23.83 -9.81 15.26
C ARG A 166 -25.01 -9.76 14.32
N GLU A 167 -25.13 -10.75 13.45
CA GLU A 167 -26.41 -11.06 12.84
C GLU A 167 -27.40 -11.17 13.99
N HIS A 168 -28.35 -10.25 14.03
CA HIS A 168 -29.55 -10.41 14.83
C HIS A 168 -30.26 -11.64 14.26
N ARG A 169 -29.91 -12.80 14.80
CA ARG A 169 -30.73 -14.00 14.74
C ARG A 169 -32.08 -13.60 15.34
N ARG A 170 -33.05 -13.30 14.47
CA ARG A 170 -34.46 -13.32 14.87
C ARG A 170 -34.76 -14.78 15.17
N ASP A 171 -34.64 -15.13 16.44
CA ASP A 171 -35.20 -16.37 16.94
C ASP A 171 -36.72 -16.25 16.81
N SER A 172 -37.24 -16.77 15.70
CA SER A 172 -38.63 -17.17 15.59
C SER A 172 -38.83 -18.31 16.59
N ALA A 173 -39.52 -17.99 17.67
CA ALA A 173 -40.07 -18.97 18.58
C ALA A 173 -41.00 -19.89 17.79
N ASP A 174 -40.63 -21.15 17.66
CA ASP A 174 -41.60 -22.23 17.51
C ASP A 174 -41.25 -23.34 18.48
N SER A 175 -42.14 -23.49 19.45
CA SER A 175 -42.12 -24.51 20.47
C SER A 175 -42.63 -25.82 19.89
N THR A 176 -41.85 -26.89 19.94
CA THR A 176 -42.33 -28.23 20.30
C THR A 176 -41.14 -29.09 20.67
N GLY A 177 -41.18 -29.66 21.88
CA GLY A 177 -40.04 -30.33 22.49
C GLY A 177 -39.84 -31.77 22.05
N SER A 178 -38.71 -32.34 22.47
CA SER A 178 -38.69 -33.70 23.01
C SER A 178 -37.40 -33.95 23.79
N LYS A 179 -37.52 -34.77 24.84
CA LYS A 179 -36.52 -35.11 25.86
C LYS A 179 -35.63 -36.28 25.40
N THR A 180 -34.33 -36.22 25.70
CA THR A 180 -33.44 -37.36 26.08
C THR A 180 -32.07 -36.78 26.47
N SER A 181 -31.64 -36.75 27.73
CA SER A 181 -31.00 -37.82 28.55
C SER A 181 -29.48 -38.04 28.29
N LEU A 182 -28.67 -37.46 29.20
CA LEU A 182 -27.39 -37.88 29.82
C LEU A 182 -26.53 -39.02 29.24
N SER A 183 -25.21 -38.75 29.10
CA SER A 183 -24.11 -39.53 29.74
C SER A 183 -22.71 -38.88 29.57
N THR A 184 -22.14 -38.34 30.66
CA THR A 184 -21.00 -38.91 31.43
C THR A 184 -19.68 -39.38 30.75
N ILE A 185 -18.57 -38.83 31.29
CA ILE A 185 -17.17 -39.34 31.49
C ILE A 185 -16.16 -39.34 30.31
N GLY A 186 -14.95 -38.84 30.59
CA GLY A 186 -13.74 -39.27 29.87
C GLY A 186 -12.47 -38.45 30.09
N SER A 187 -11.97 -38.33 31.32
CA SER A 187 -10.57 -37.92 31.59
C SER A 187 -9.60 -38.97 31.08
N SER A 188 -8.49 -38.59 30.43
CA SER A 188 -7.24 -39.38 30.40
C SER A 188 -6.04 -38.54 29.96
N SER A 189 -5.14 -38.35 30.92
CA SER A 189 -3.76 -37.93 30.76
C SER A 189 -2.92 -39.08 30.20
N ILE A 190 -1.98 -38.83 29.29
CA ILE A 190 -0.82 -39.72 29.07
C ILE A 190 0.45 -38.88 28.95
N SER A 191 1.38 -39.21 29.84
CA SER A 191 2.76 -38.74 29.92
C SER A 191 3.69 -39.52 28.98
N GLN A 192 4.76 -38.83 28.55
CA GLN A 192 6.15 -39.30 28.34
C GLN A 192 6.43 -40.53 27.47
N THR A 193 7.37 -40.39 26.52
CA THR A 193 8.70 -41.02 26.65
C THR A 193 9.69 -40.52 25.58
N ASN A 194 10.93 -40.33 26.04
CA ASN A 194 12.16 -40.10 25.27
C ASN A 194 12.39 -41.18 24.21
N THR A 195 13.16 -40.89 23.16
CA THR A 195 14.30 -41.72 22.73
C THR A 195 15.30 -40.88 21.93
N SER A 196 16.57 -41.08 22.27
CA SER A 196 17.81 -40.50 21.76
C SER A 196 18.44 -41.40 20.68
N MET A 197 19.42 -40.83 19.97
CA MET A 197 20.50 -41.44 19.17
C MET A 197 20.25 -41.77 17.70
N GLY A 198 21.22 -41.34 16.89
CA GLY A 198 21.40 -41.76 15.50
C GLY A 198 22.37 -40.89 14.70
N SER A 199 23.63 -40.81 15.13
CA SER A 199 24.75 -40.35 14.29
C SER A 199 25.08 -41.37 13.20
N GLY A 200 25.38 -40.90 11.98
CA GLY A 200 26.02 -41.70 10.93
C GLY A 200 25.96 -41.03 9.56
N GLY A 201 27.11 -40.54 9.08
CA GLY A 201 27.30 -39.96 7.74
C GLY A 201 28.32 -38.84 7.74
#